data_AF-A0A914BUG7-F1
#
_entry.id   AF-A0A914BUG7-F1
#
_cell.length_a   1.000
_cell.length_b   1.000
_cell.length_c   1.000
_cell.angle_alpha   90.00
_cell.angle_beta   90.00
_cell.angle_gamma   90.00
#
_symmetry.space_group_name_H-M   'P 1'
#
loop_
_entity.id
_entity.type
_entity.pdbx_description
1 polymer ?
#
loop_
_entity_poly.entity_id
_entity_poly.type
_entity_poly.pdbx_seq_one_letter_code
_entity_poly.pdbx_strand_id
1 'polypeptide(L)'
;MAQNLEDLIVALFDCITSTADKEARGSIGESLLILGIKQPALFLTAAHTFLVKNNKLSDQNRSFIITSVNKVLEKQSVLEEIDEQLALLIINLAIQEMTMTKVGRHVICNLRISI
;
A
#
# COMPACT_ATOMS: atom_id res chain seq x y z
N MET A 1 4.25 -9.72 -19.76
CA MET A 1 5.65 -9.33 -19.98
C MET A 1 5.93 -8.27 -18.93
N ALA A 2 6.44 -8.64 -17.76
CA ALA A 2 6.72 -7.70 -16.67
C ALA A 2 8.06 -7.04 -16.99
N GLN A 3 8.05 -5.84 -17.56
CA GLN A 3 9.28 -5.15 -17.93
C GLN A 3 9.82 -4.26 -16.80
N ASN A 4 9.01 -3.97 -15.77
CA ASN A 4 9.43 -3.15 -14.62
C ASN A 4 9.04 -3.77 -13.27
N LEU A 5 9.84 -3.50 -12.23
CA LEU A 5 9.59 -3.96 -10.86
C LEU A 5 8.23 -3.48 -10.31
N GLU A 6 7.76 -2.31 -10.75
CA GLU A 6 6.43 -1.79 -10.42
C GLU A 6 5.30 -2.72 -10.91
N ASP A 7 5.40 -3.25 -12.14
CA ASP A 7 4.41 -4.17 -12.70
C ASP A 7 4.36 -5.49 -11.91
N LEU A 8 5.50 -5.92 -11.36
CA LEU A 8 5.56 -7.08 -10.49
C LEU A 8 4.81 -6.82 -9.17
N ILE A 9 4.99 -5.64 -8.57
CA ILE A 9 4.28 -5.25 -7.34
C ILE A 9 2.77 -5.21 -7.58
N VAL A 10 2.35 -4.61 -8.71
CA VAL A 10 0.94 -4.57 -9.14
C VAL A 10 0.39 -5.99 -9.33
N ALA A 11 1.14 -6.88 -10.00
CA ALA A 11 0.71 -8.26 -10.19
C ALA A 11 0.60 -9.03 -8.85
N LEU A 12 1.48 -8.77 -7.88
CA LEU A 12 1.36 -9.35 -6.54
C LEU A 12 0.12 -8.83 -5.80
N PHE A 13 -0.26 -7.56 -5.99
CA PHE A 13 -1.54 -7.05 -5.51
C PHE A 13 -2.75 -7.69 -6.21
N ASP A 14 -2.69 -7.93 -7.51
CA ASP A 14 -3.74 -8.69 -8.20
C ASP A 14 -3.84 -10.13 -7.68
N CYS A 15 -2.71 -10.80 -7.46
CA CYS A 15 -2.66 -12.14 -6.88
C CYS A 15 -3.26 -12.19 -5.47
N ILE A 16 -2.88 -11.25 -4.60
CA ILE A 16 -3.36 -11.26 -3.21
C ILE A 16 -4.86 -10.96 -3.13
N THR A 17 -5.38 -10.16 -4.05
CA THR A 17 -6.80 -9.80 -4.10
C THR A 17 -7.68 -10.87 -4.74
N SER A 18 -7.10 -11.72 -5.59
CA SER A 18 -7.80 -12.80 -6.30
C SER A 18 -7.67 -14.18 -5.64
N THR A 19 -6.63 -14.42 -4.84
CA THR A 19 -6.41 -15.72 -4.19
C THR A 19 -7.37 -15.93 -3.01
N ALA A 20 -7.98 -17.12 -2.97
CA ALA A 20 -8.79 -17.58 -1.83
C ALA A 20 -7.95 -18.34 -0.78
N ASP A 21 -6.72 -18.73 -1.13
CA ASP A 21 -5.82 -19.44 -0.25
C ASP A 21 -5.18 -18.47 0.76
N LYS A 22 -5.47 -18.69 2.04
CA LYS A 22 -4.99 -17.86 3.16
C LYS A 22 -3.49 -17.99 3.37
N GLU A 23 -2.91 -19.16 3.14
CA GLU A 23 -1.47 -19.40 3.33
C GLU A 23 -0.69 -18.65 2.25
N ALA A 24 -1.07 -18.85 0.98
CA ALA A 24 -0.52 -18.09 -0.13
C ALA A 24 -0.70 -16.57 0.05
N ARG A 25 -1.87 -16.13 0.55
CA ARG A 25 -2.13 -14.71 0.84
C ARG A 25 -1.16 -14.16 1.89
N GLY A 26 -0.84 -14.95 2.91
CA GLY A 26 0.15 -14.62 3.94
C GLY A 26 1.55 -14.46 3.36
N SER A 27 2.05 -15.46 2.64
CA SER A 27 3.39 -15.43 2.04
C SER A 27 3.58 -14.31 1.02
N ILE A 28 2.56 -14.03 0.20
CA ILE A 28 2.58 -12.90 -0.75
C ILE A 28 2.60 -11.58 0.03
N GLY A 29 1.83 -11.46 1.10
CA GLY A 29 1.80 -10.27 1.96
C GLY A 29 3.15 -9.99 2.63
N GLU A 30 3.82 -11.02 3.14
CA GLU A 30 5.17 -10.90 3.70
C GLU A 30 6.20 -10.47 2.65
N SER A 31 6.12 -11.06 1.46
CA SER A 31 7.00 -10.70 0.33
C SER A 31 6.82 -9.25 -0.09
N LEU A 32 5.57 -8.79 -0.17
CA LEU A 32 5.22 -7.39 -0.46
C LEU A 32 5.77 -6.45 0.62
N LEU A 33 5.69 -6.83 1.89
CA LEU A 33 6.23 -6.03 2.99
C LEU A 33 7.76 -5.90 2.89
N ILE A 34 8.48 -7.00 2.66
CA ILE A 34 9.93 -6.99 2.50
C ILE A 34 10.32 -6.10 1.31
N LEU A 35 9.59 -6.20 0.20
CA LEU A 35 9.83 -5.42 -0.99
C LEU A 35 9.56 -3.93 -0.76
N GLY A 36 8.47 -3.60 -0.06
CA GLY A 36 8.12 -2.23 0.31
C GLY A 36 9.12 -1.57 1.25
N ILE A 37 9.76 -2.35 2.14
CA ILE A 37 10.83 -1.83 3.01
C ILE A 37 12.12 -1.56 2.22
N LYS A 38 12.46 -2.42 1.24
CA LYS A 38 13.67 -2.28 0.43
C LYS A 38 13.56 -1.24 -0.69
N GLN A 39 12.35 -1.02 -1.19
CA GLN A 39 12.05 -0.16 -2.34
C GLN A 39 10.74 0.62 -2.07
N PRO A 40 10.72 1.49 -1.06
CA PRO A 40 9.49 2.16 -0.61
C PRO A 40 8.86 3.03 -1.70
N ALA A 41 9.68 3.72 -2.49
CA ALA A 41 9.20 4.60 -3.54
C ALA A 41 8.40 3.86 -4.61
N LEU A 42 8.94 2.74 -5.09
CA LEU A 42 8.30 1.90 -6.12
C LEU A 42 7.05 1.22 -5.55
N PHE A 43 7.10 0.77 -4.30
CA PHE A 43 5.96 0.14 -3.65
C PHE A 43 4.79 1.11 -3.45
N LEU A 44 5.05 2.33 -2.95
CA LEU A 44 4.03 3.35 -2.74
C LEU A 44 3.41 3.78 -4.08
N THR A 45 4.24 3.93 -5.13
CA THR A 45 3.78 4.29 -6.48
C THR A 45 2.88 3.19 -7.05
N ALA A 46 3.31 1.94 -6.96
CA ALA A 46 2.52 0.79 -7.37
C ALA A 46 1.19 0.69 -6.61
N ALA A 47 1.21 0.89 -5.29
CA ALA A 47 0.02 0.83 -4.44
C ALA A 47 -0.97 1.93 -4.82
N HIS A 48 -0.50 3.16 -5.04
CA HIS A 48 -1.33 4.27 -5.51
C HIS A 48 -1.92 3.98 -6.89
N THR A 49 -1.09 3.58 -7.85
CA THR A 49 -1.53 3.21 -9.21
C THR A 49 -2.58 2.09 -9.17
N PHE A 50 -2.36 1.08 -8.32
CA PHE A 50 -3.28 -0.05 -8.14
C PHE A 50 -4.63 0.41 -7.58
N LEU A 51 -4.63 1.23 -6.53
CA LEU A 51 -5.85 1.73 -5.88
C LEU A 51 -6.65 2.66 -6.80
N VAL A 52 -5.97 3.53 -7.56
CA VAL A 52 -6.59 4.42 -8.55
C VAL A 52 -7.24 3.62 -9.68
N LYS A 53 -6.53 2.63 -10.23
CA LYS A 53 -7.04 1.80 -11.33
C LYS A 53 -8.19 0.91 -10.88
N ASN A 54 -8.12 0.36 -9.67
CA ASN A 54 -9.08 -0.62 -9.17
C ASN A 54 -10.13 -0.02 -8.23
N ASN A 55 -10.94 0.91 -8.76
CA ASN A 55 -11.99 1.58 -8.00
C ASN A 55 -13.13 0.65 -7.51
N LYS A 56 -13.14 -0.63 -7.92
CA LYS A 56 -14.14 -1.63 -7.51
C LYS A 56 -13.59 -2.71 -6.56
N LEU A 57 -12.42 -2.50 -5.95
CA LEU A 57 -11.91 -3.42 -4.93
C LEU A 57 -12.87 -3.51 -3.75
N SER A 58 -13.04 -4.72 -3.21
CA SER A 58 -13.75 -4.96 -1.96
C SER A 58 -13.07 -4.23 -0.81
N ASP A 59 -13.83 -3.83 0.20
CA ASP A 59 -13.32 -3.13 1.38
C ASP A 59 -12.20 -3.91 2.08
N GLN A 60 -12.33 -5.24 2.15
CA GLN A 60 -11.30 -6.12 2.71
C GLN A 60 -9.98 -6.06 1.93
N ASN A 61 -10.04 -6.06 0.60
CA ASN A 61 -8.85 -5.99 -0.24
C ASN A 61 -8.20 -4.61 -0.17
N ARG A 62 -9.00 -3.53 -0.19
CA ARG A 62 -8.50 -2.16 0.01
C ARG A 62 -7.82 -1.99 1.37
N SER A 63 -8.50 -2.42 2.43
CA SER A 63 -7.98 -2.37 3.80
C SER A 63 -6.66 -3.12 3.93
N PHE A 64 -6.52 -4.26 3.25
CA PHE A 64 -5.27 -5.00 3.21
C PHE A 64 -4.12 -4.21 2.57
N ILE A 65 -4.35 -3.59 1.39
CA ILE A 65 -3.33 -2.78 0.70
C ILE A 65 -2.91 -1.60 1.58
N ILE A 66 -3.87 -0.85 2.13
CA ILE A 66 -3.61 0.32 2.98
C ILE A 66 -2.88 -0.09 4.27
N THR A 67 -3.29 -1.19 4.89
CA THR A 67 -2.58 -1.73 6.07
C THR A 67 -1.14 -2.12 5.73
N SER A 68 -0.91 -2.64 4.53
CA SER A 68 0.45 -2.99 4.07
C SER A 68 1.30 -1.73 3.84
N VAL A 69 0.71 -0.68 3.26
CA VAL A 69 1.34 0.65 3.13
C VAL A 69 1.72 1.21 4.50
N ASN A 70 0.81 1.17 5.47
CA ASN A 70 1.10 1.64 6.84
C ASN A 70 2.27 0.86 7.48
N LYS A 71 2.29 -0.47 7.36
CA LYS A 71 3.38 -1.30 7.90
C LYS A 71 4.75 -0.99 7.29
N VAL A 72 4.77 -0.59 6.02
CA VAL A 72 6.00 -0.14 5.35
C VAL A 72 6.43 1.23 5.90
N LEU A 73 5.49 2.17 6.02
CA LEU A 73 5.76 3.52 6.54
C LEU A 73 6.11 3.55 8.03
N GLU A 74 5.70 2.56 8.82
CA GLU A 74 6.10 2.39 10.22
C GLU A 74 7.60 2.07 10.39
N LYS A 75 8.33 1.77 9.30
CA LYS A 75 9.77 1.52 9.36
C LYS A 75 10.55 2.82 9.28
N GLN A 76 11.37 3.07 10.30
CA GLN A 76 12.22 4.26 10.39
C GLN A 76 13.11 4.44 9.15
N SER A 77 13.69 3.37 8.63
CA SER A 77 14.52 3.41 7.41
C SER A 77 13.76 3.91 6.18
N VAL A 78 12.45 3.66 6.12
CA VAL A 78 11.59 4.16 5.04
C VAL A 78 11.34 5.65 5.21
N LEU A 79 11.09 6.11 6.43
CA LEU A 79 10.87 7.54 6.72
C LEU A 79 12.09 8.40 6.35
N GLU A 80 13.30 7.86 6.50
CA GLU A 80 14.55 8.52 6.12
C GLU A 80 14.74 8.63 4.60
N GLU A 81 14.05 7.79 3.82
CA GLU A 81 14.07 7.79 2.35
C GLU A 81 12.90 8.59 1.73
N ILE A 82 12.00 9.16 2.54
CA ILE A 82 10.88 9.97 2.04
C ILE A 82 11.39 11.34 1.61
N ASP A 83 11.37 11.56 0.30
CA ASP A 83 11.51 12.89 -0.29
C ASP A 83 10.13 13.60 -0.42
N GLU A 84 10.15 14.85 -0.89
CA GLU A 84 8.93 15.66 -1.07
C GLU A 84 7.91 15.01 -2.01
N GLN A 85 8.36 14.29 -3.04
CA GLN A 85 7.48 13.63 -4.01
C GLN A 85 6.76 12.44 -3.38
N LEU A 86 7.48 11.66 -2.55
CA LEU A 86 6.92 10.55 -1.80
C LEU A 86 5.98 11.03 -0.69
N ALA A 87 6.29 12.14 -0.03
CA ALA A 87 5.40 12.74 0.96
C ALA A 87 4.05 13.11 0.32
N LEU A 88 4.07 13.74 -0.86
CA LEU A 88 2.85 14.06 -1.62
C LEU A 88 2.07 12.81 -2.03
N LEU A 89 2.77 11.74 -2.43
CA LEU A 89 2.15 10.47 -2.77
C LEU A 89 1.45 9.83 -1.56
N ILE A 90 2.08 9.86 -0.38
CA ILE A 90 1.50 9.36 0.87
C ILE A 90 0.26 10.18 1.24
N ILE A 91 0.32 11.51 1.10
CA ILE A 91 -0.84 12.39 1.31
C ILE A 91 -1.98 12.03 0.35
N ASN A 92 -1.68 11.80 -0.93
CA ASN A 92 -2.70 11.40 -1.92
C ASN A 92 -3.33 10.05 -1.61
N LEU A 93 -2.53 9.08 -1.15
CA LEU A 93 -3.01 7.78 -0.67
C LEU A 93 -3.94 7.95 0.55
N ALA A 94 -3.58 8.81 1.50
CA ALA A 94 -4.40 9.11 2.67
C ALA A 94 -5.72 9.81 2.28
N ILE A 95 -5.68 10.77 1.35
CA ILE A 95 -6.89 11.44 0.85
C ILE A 95 -7.80 10.46 0.10
N GLN A 96 -7.24 9.56 -0.71
CA GLN A 96 -8.00 8.50 -1.37
C GLN A 96 -8.69 7.58 -0.36
N GLU A 97 -8.02 7.21 0.73
CA GLU A 97 -8.64 6.44 1.81
C GLU A 97 -9.84 7.18 2.44
N MET A 98 -9.67 8.48 2.75
CA MET A 98 -10.71 9.31 3.37
C MET A 98 -11.91 9.59 2.45
N THR A 99 -11.67 9.76 1.15
CA THR A 99 -12.74 10.05 0.18
C THR A 99 -13.57 8.82 -0.19
N MET A 100 -13.02 7.61 0.03
CA MET A 100 -13.69 6.36 -0.30
C MET A 100 -14.36 5.67 0.90
N THR A 101 -14.01 6.03 2.13
CA THR A 101 -14.73 5.63 3.33
C THR A 101 -16.01 6.45 3.49
N LYS A 102 -17.12 6.01 2.90
CA LYS A 102 -18.43 6.66 3.11
C LYS A 102 -18.89 6.63 4.59
N VAL A 103 -18.29 5.77 5.43
CA VAL A 103 -18.43 5.77 6.89
C VAL A 103 -17.20 5.06 7.49
N GLY A 104 -16.37 5.71 8.32
CA GLY A 104 -15.46 4.96 9.21
C GLY A 104 -14.12 5.62 9.55
N ARG A 105 -14.13 6.54 10.52
CA ARG A 105 -12.96 7.09 11.22
C ARG A 105 -12.17 5.99 11.94
N HIS A 106 -10.99 5.56 11.45
CA HIS A 106 -10.02 4.92 12.36
C HIS A 106 -8.53 4.89 11.95
N VAL A 107 -8.14 5.19 10.72
CA VAL A 107 -6.76 4.90 10.28
C VAL A 107 -5.76 6.05 10.53
N ILE A 108 -6.24 7.28 10.76
CA ILE A 108 -5.37 8.48 10.78
C ILE A 108 -4.72 8.75 12.15
N CYS A 109 -5.12 8.06 13.23
CA CYS A 109 -4.60 8.40 14.55
C CYS A 109 -3.11 8.07 14.76
N ASN A 110 -2.50 7.20 13.95
CA ASN A 110 -1.08 6.84 14.13
C ASN A 110 -0.08 7.73 13.38
N LEU A 111 -0.49 8.48 12.34
CA LEU A 111 0.45 9.36 11.63
C LEU A 111 0.68 10.69 12.37
N ARG A 112 -0.13 11.00 13.39
CA ARG A 112 -0.13 12.29 14.09
C ARG A 112 0.65 12.30 15.41
N ILE A 113 1.35 11.21 15.75
CA ILE A 113 2.08 11.06 17.03
C ILE A 113 3.61 11.18 16.86
N SER A 114 4.14 11.35 15.65
CA SER A 114 5.60 11.47 15.43
C SER A 114 6.05 12.71 14.66
N ILE A 115 5.25 13.79 14.65
CA ILE A 115 5.72 15.14 14.29
C ILE A 115 5.67 16.02 15.53
#